data_AF-A0AAD8S8M3-F1
#
_entry.id   AF-A0AAD8S8M3-F1
#
_cell.length_a   1.000
_cell.length_b   1.000
_cell.length_c   1.000
_cell.angle_alpha   90.00
_cell.angle_beta   90.00
_cell.angle_gamma   90.00
#
_symmetry.space_group_name_H-M   'P 1'
#
loop_
_entity.id
_entity.type
_entity.pdbx_description
1 polymer ?
#
loop_
_entity_poly.entity_id
_entity_poly.type
_entity_poly.pdbx_seq_one_letter_code
_entity_poly.pdbx_strand_id
1 'polypeptide(L)'
;MAYDGEKLCHCNPRKKAPRWISWSALNPGRRYYACPDAMNGNGCGYVEWHDAPLPKFWSDLIGDLRDVVWRMRAEQVACPRTEEDEGRDAKIQALEEELKEKKAEIGILKAKYDNLVMIFLVFVVGLVAGKLCFQ
;
A
#
# COMPACT_ATOMS: atom_id res chain seq x y z
N MET A 1 5.41 -10.61 23.89
CA MET A 1 5.40 -9.13 23.94
C MET A 1 4.09 -8.70 24.59
N ALA A 2 4.13 -7.98 25.70
CA ALA A 2 2.91 -7.41 26.29
C ALA A 2 2.44 -6.24 25.41
N TYR A 3 1.13 -6.15 25.15
CA TYR A 3 0.56 -5.05 24.39
C TYR A 3 0.49 -3.79 25.26
N ASP A 4 1.17 -2.72 24.83
CA ASP A 4 1.37 -1.48 25.60
C ASP A 4 0.18 -0.49 25.55
N GLY A 5 -0.98 -0.96 25.09
CA GLY A 5 -2.18 -0.13 24.93
C GLY A 5 -2.14 0.81 23.72
N GLU A 6 -3.24 1.51 23.52
CA GLU A 6 -3.37 2.50 22.45
C GLU A 6 -2.74 3.84 22.87
N LYS A 7 -1.92 4.43 21.98
CA LYS A 7 -1.38 5.78 22.18
C LYS A 7 -2.21 6.79 21.39
N LEU A 8 -2.58 7.90 22.01
CA LEU A 8 -3.39 8.96 21.41
C LEU A 8 -2.56 10.25 21.27
N CYS A 9 -2.69 10.91 20.12
CA CYS A 9 -2.05 12.20 19.89
C CYS A 9 -2.84 13.36 20.54
N HIS A 10 -2.33 14.58 20.40
CA HIS A 10 -2.91 15.81 20.94
C HIS A 10 -3.88 16.54 19.98
N CYS A 11 -4.26 15.93 18.85
CA CYS A 11 -5.26 16.51 17.95
C CYS A 11 -6.62 16.66 18.66
N ASN A 12 -7.46 17.53 18.14
CA ASN A 12 -8.87 17.62 18.51
C ASN A 12 -9.75 17.40 17.26
N PRO A 13 -10.47 16.27 17.14
CA PRO A 13 -10.53 15.15 18.10
C PRO A 13 -9.20 14.39 18.20
N ARG A 14 -8.98 13.70 19.34
CA ARG A 14 -7.79 12.86 19.54
C ARG A 14 -7.79 11.73 18.53
N LYS A 15 -6.65 11.47 17.91
CA LYS A 15 -6.45 10.39 16.94
C LYS A 15 -5.49 9.36 17.50
N LYS A 16 -5.64 8.09 17.09
CA LYS A 16 -4.67 7.03 17.40
C LYS A 16 -3.33 7.36 16.76
N ALA A 17 -2.25 7.28 17.53
CA ALA A 17 -0.90 7.50 17.07
C ALA A 17 -0.30 6.17 16.58
N PRO A 18 -0.05 6.01 15.27
CA PRO A 18 0.63 4.82 14.76
C PRO A 18 2.07 4.72 15.27
N ARG A 19 2.59 3.50 15.29
CA ARG A 19 3.98 3.20 15.63
C ARG A 19 4.84 3.19 14.36
N TRP A 20 5.77 4.12 14.29
CA TRP A 20 6.73 4.33 13.20
C TRP A 20 8.10 3.77 13.55
N ILE A 21 8.96 3.66 12.53
CA ILE A 21 10.39 3.35 12.67
C ILE A 21 11.17 4.57 12.19
N SER A 22 12.08 5.08 13.02
CA SER A 22 12.94 6.20 12.65
C SER A 22 14.04 5.73 11.69
N TRP A 23 14.22 6.47 10.60
CA TRP A 23 15.33 6.29 9.66
C TRP A 23 16.39 7.38 9.79
N SER A 24 16.29 8.22 10.82
CA SER A 24 17.25 9.31 11.06
C SER A 24 18.65 8.77 11.36
N ALA A 25 19.68 9.58 11.09
CA ALA A 25 21.07 9.24 11.41
C ALA A 25 21.28 8.95 12.91
N LEU A 26 20.56 9.67 13.78
CA LEU A 26 20.75 9.60 15.23
C LEU A 26 19.97 8.46 15.91
N ASN A 27 18.90 7.96 15.30
CA ASN A 27 18.05 6.91 15.88
C ASN A 27 17.61 5.89 14.83
N PRO A 28 18.53 5.28 14.06
CA PRO A 28 18.16 4.37 12.98
C PRO A 28 17.48 3.12 13.55
N GLY A 29 16.35 2.72 12.98
CA GLY A 29 15.60 1.53 13.39
C GLY A 29 14.80 1.65 14.69
N ARG A 30 14.92 2.77 15.44
CA ARG A 30 14.23 2.95 16.73
C ARG A 30 12.74 3.27 16.51
N ARG A 31 11.84 2.59 17.23
CA ARG A 31 10.39 2.79 17.07
C ARG A 31 9.86 3.93 17.94
N TYR A 32 8.90 4.67 17.41
CA TYR A 32 8.22 5.78 18.10
C TYR A 32 6.76 5.87 17.69
N TYR A 33 5.91 6.44 18.54
CA TYR A 33 4.55 6.84 18.21
C TYR A 33 4.55 8.29 17.75
N ALA A 34 3.78 8.62 16.73
CA ALA A 34 3.59 10.01 16.32
C ALA A 34 2.19 10.27 15.79
N CYS A 35 1.82 11.56 15.75
CA CYS A 35 0.58 12.01 15.12
C CYS A 35 0.51 11.47 13.67
N PRO A 36 -0.64 10.92 13.23
CA PRO A 36 -0.78 10.43 11.85
C PRO A 36 -0.61 11.55 10.81
N ASP A 37 -0.91 12.80 11.16
CA ASP A 37 -0.78 13.95 10.26
C ASP A 37 0.63 14.61 10.33
N ALA A 38 1.59 14.02 11.05
CA ALA A 38 2.92 14.60 11.26
C ALA A 38 3.71 14.82 9.95
N MET A 39 3.56 13.93 8.97
CA MET A 39 4.28 14.04 7.68
C MET A 39 3.72 15.13 6.77
N ASN A 40 2.44 15.50 6.95
CA ASN A 40 1.76 16.47 6.10
C ASN A 40 1.91 17.92 6.60
N GLY A 41 2.74 18.17 7.63
CA GLY A 41 2.91 19.48 8.25
C GLY A 41 1.75 19.94 9.14
N ASN A 42 0.65 19.18 9.17
CA ASN A 42 -0.57 19.50 9.94
C ASN A 42 -0.70 18.70 11.25
N GLY A 43 0.35 17.99 11.66
CA GLY A 43 0.35 17.21 12.88
C GLY A 43 0.40 18.07 14.14
N CYS A 44 -0.19 17.60 15.23
CA CYS A 44 -0.17 18.28 16.54
C CYS A 44 1.19 18.22 17.27
N GLY A 45 2.26 17.78 16.61
CA GLY A 45 3.61 17.64 17.19
C GLY A 45 3.81 16.47 18.16
N TYR A 46 2.79 15.64 18.42
CA TYR A 46 2.93 14.48 19.31
C TYR A 46 3.97 13.47 18.77
N VAL A 47 4.98 13.18 19.58
CA VAL A 47 6.01 12.15 19.37
C VAL A 47 6.39 11.51 20.71
N GLU A 48 6.42 10.18 20.78
CA GLU A 48 6.83 9.42 21.97
C GLU A 48 7.67 8.20 21.56
N TRP A 49 8.86 8.02 22.15
CA TRP A 49 9.69 6.86 21.85
C TRP A 49 9.12 5.58 22.46
N HIS A 50 9.00 4.52 21.67
CA HIS A 50 8.56 3.21 22.15
C HIS A 50 9.74 2.39 22.70
N ASP A 51 10.84 2.36 21.97
CA ASP A 51 12.04 1.64 22.38
C ASP A 51 13.01 2.56 23.13
N ALA A 52 13.84 1.99 24.01
CA ALA A 52 15.05 2.66 24.48
C ALA A 52 16.00 2.96 23.30
N PRO A 53 16.96 3.90 23.45
CA PRO A 53 18.00 4.09 22.45
C PRO A 53 18.72 2.76 22.18
N LEU A 54 19.00 2.49 20.90
CA LEU A 54 19.76 1.30 20.54
C LEU A 54 21.20 1.41 21.07
N PRO A 55 21.82 0.28 21.47
CA PRO A 55 23.26 0.26 21.76
C PRO A 55 24.05 0.78 20.56
N LYS A 56 25.16 1.48 20.82
CA LYS A 56 25.95 2.18 19.80
C LYS A 56 26.30 1.29 18.60
N PHE A 57 26.76 0.06 18.84
CA PHE A 57 27.08 -0.91 17.79
C PHE A 57 25.91 -1.13 16.81
N TRP A 58 24.69 -1.32 17.32
CA TRP A 58 23.51 -1.55 16.48
C TRP A 58 23.08 -0.28 15.75
N SER A 59 23.15 0.87 16.41
CA SER A 59 22.87 2.15 15.77
C SER A 59 23.82 2.42 14.61
N ASP A 60 25.13 2.19 14.80
CA ASP A 60 26.15 2.37 13.78
C ASP A 60 25.94 1.38 12.62
N LEU A 61 25.78 0.08 12.91
CA LEU A 61 25.57 -0.94 11.90
C LEU A 61 24.35 -0.66 11.01
N ILE A 62 23.20 -0.31 11.61
CA ILE A 62 21.98 -0.01 10.85
C ILE A 62 22.16 1.30 10.06
N GLY A 63 22.84 2.29 10.64
CA GLY A 63 23.18 3.54 9.97
C GLY A 63 24.06 3.31 8.73
N ASP A 64 25.14 2.56 8.87
CA ASP A 64 26.08 2.24 7.79
C ASP A 64 25.37 1.49 6.66
N LEU A 65 24.53 0.51 6.98
CA LEU A 65 23.75 -0.23 5.99
C LEU A 65 22.77 0.68 5.24
N ARG A 66 22.07 1.58 5.93
CA ARG A 66 21.19 2.58 5.29
C ARG A 66 21.98 3.43 4.30
N ASP A 67 23.13 3.93 4.71
CA ASP A 67 23.94 4.84 3.90
C ASP A 67 24.52 4.14 2.66
N VAL A 68 24.90 2.86 2.78
CA VAL A 68 25.28 2.00 1.65
C VAL A 68 24.10 1.84 0.68
N VAL A 69 22.90 1.54 1.17
CA VAL A 69 21.70 1.38 0.32
C VAL A 69 21.35 2.68 -0.39
N TRP A 70 21.45 3.82 0.30
CA TRP A 70 21.20 5.12 -0.31
C TRP A 70 22.21 5.45 -1.40
N ARG A 71 23.49 5.19 -1.15
CA ARG A 71 24.54 5.35 -2.17
C ARG A 71 24.28 4.44 -3.38
N MET A 72 24.01 3.16 -3.17
CA MET A 72 23.69 2.23 -4.26
C MET A 72 22.49 2.67 -5.10
N ARG A 73 21.43 3.17 -4.45
CA ARG A 73 20.26 3.71 -5.15
C ARG A 73 20.59 4.97 -5.94
N ALA A 74 21.40 5.87 -5.38
CA ALA A 74 21.84 7.07 -6.07
C ALA A 74 22.70 6.73 -7.29
N GLU A 75 23.60 5.74 -7.16
CA GLU A 75 24.42 5.22 -8.26
C GLU A 75 23.56 4.53 -9.32
N GLN A 76 22.54 3.75 -8.96
CA GLN A 76 21.60 3.16 -9.93
C GLN A 76 20.83 4.22 -10.73
N VAL A 77 20.44 5.32 -10.09
CA VAL A 77 19.76 6.43 -10.78
C VAL A 77 20.74 7.24 -11.64
N ALA A 78 22.00 7.35 -11.22
CA ALA A 78 23.03 8.08 -11.94
C ALA A 78 23.67 7.27 -13.09
N CYS A 79 23.63 5.93 -13.02
CA CYS A 79 24.13 5.06 -14.07
C CYS A 79 23.25 5.20 -15.33
N PRO A 80 23.84 5.38 -16.52
CA PRO A 80 23.08 5.37 -17.77
C PRO A 80 22.33 4.05 -17.91
N ARG A 81 21.05 4.12 -18.33
CA ARG A 81 20.27 2.91 -18.63
C ARG A 81 21.06 2.02 -19.58
N THR A 82 21.18 0.75 -19.21
CA THR A 82 21.80 -0.26 -20.06
C THR A 82 20.80 -0.69 -21.14
N GLU A 83 21.29 -1.24 -22.26
CA GLU A 83 20.42 -1.83 -23.31
C GLU A 83 19.48 -2.91 -22.73
N GLU A 84 19.90 -3.59 -21.65
CA GLU A 84 19.07 -4.53 -20.92
C GLU A 84 17.92 -3.86 -20.16
N ASP A 85 18.13 -2.67 -19.60
CA ASP A 85 17.08 -1.87 -18.95
C ASP A 85 16.04 -1.42 -19.97
N GLU A 86 16.49 -0.96 -21.14
CA GLU A 86 15.58 -0.56 -22.23
C GLU A 86 14.78 -1.74 -22.78
N GLY A 87 15.42 -2.91 -22.92
CA GLY A 87 14.74 -4.16 -23.28
C GLY A 87 13.71 -4.62 -22.24
N ARG A 88 14.01 -4.43 -20.94
CA ARG A 88 13.05 -4.70 -19.85
C ARG A 88 11.88 -3.73 -19.90
N ASP A 89 12.13 -2.43 -20.06
CA ASP A 89 11.09 -1.40 -20.16
C ASP A 89 10.16 -1.65 -21.36
N ALA A 90 10.72 -2.00 -22.52
CA ALA A 90 9.94 -2.33 -23.71
C ALA A 90 9.04 -3.56 -23.49
N LYS A 91 9.55 -4.58 -22.80
CA LYS A 91 8.77 -5.77 -22.45
C LYS A 91 7.65 -5.46 -21.45
N ILE A 92 7.90 -4.57 -20.48
CA ILE A 92 6.88 -4.11 -19.54
C ILE A 92 5.75 -3.40 -20.29
N GLN A 93 6.09 -2.49 -21.21
CA GLN A 93 5.10 -1.78 -22.02
C GLN A 93 4.25 -2.73 -22.87
N ALA A 94 4.88 -3.70 -23.55
CA ALA A 94 4.15 -4.70 -24.33
C ALA A 94 3.17 -5.52 -23.47
N LEU A 95 3.59 -5.96 -22.28
CA LEU A 95 2.72 -6.68 -21.36
C LEU A 95 1.60 -5.81 -20.79
N GLU A 96 1.83 -4.52 -20.58
CA GLU A 96 0.79 -3.58 -20.14
C GLU A 96 -0.29 -3.35 -21.21
N GLU A 97 0.09 -3.30 -22.49
CA GLU A 97 -0.84 -3.23 -23.60
C GLU A 97 -1.68 -4.51 -23.71
N GLU A 98 -1.05 -5.69 -23.66
CA GLU A 98 -1.75 -6.98 -23.62
C GLU A 98 -2.72 -7.06 -22.43
N LEU A 99 -2.30 -6.61 -21.24
CA LEU A 99 -3.13 -6.59 -20.05
C LEU A 99 -4.36 -5.69 -20.25
N LYS A 100 -4.19 -4.54 -20.91
CA LYS A 100 -5.29 -3.60 -21.19
C LYS A 100 -6.30 -4.18 -22.17
N GLU A 101 -5.82 -4.85 -23.21
CA GLU A 101 -6.69 -5.55 -24.17
C GLU A 101 -7.48 -6.68 -23.49
N LYS A 102 -6.79 -7.54 -22.74
CA LYS A 102 -7.44 -8.64 -22.00
C LYS A 102 -8.45 -8.12 -20.96
N LYS A 103 -8.17 -6.99 -20.30
CA LYS A 103 -9.14 -6.33 -19.42
C LYS A 103 -10.38 -5.84 -20.18
N ALA A 104 -10.22 -5.30 -21.39
CA ALA A 104 -11.35 -4.89 -22.22
C ALA A 104 -12.19 -6.09 -22.68
N GLU A 105 -11.55 -7.18 -23.11
CA GLU A 105 -12.23 -8.44 -23.46
C GLU A 105 -13.06 -8.99 -22.29
N ILE A 106 -12.46 -9.05 -21.09
CA ILE A 106 -13.14 -9.49 -19.87
C ILE A 106 -14.32 -8.56 -19.55
N GLY A 107 -14.18 -7.25 -19.72
CA GLY A 107 -15.26 -6.28 -19.52
C GLY A 107 -16.47 -6.54 -20.42
N ILE A 108 -16.24 -6.81 -21.70
CA ILE A 108 -17.30 -7.15 -22.66
C ILE A 108 -17.97 -8.47 -22.29
N LEU A 109 -17.18 -9.50 -21.96
CA LEU A 109 -17.71 -10.80 -21.58
C LEU A 109 -18.54 -10.72 -20.30
N LYS A 110 -18.08 -9.95 -19.31
CA LYS A 110 -18.81 -9.70 -18.07
C LYS A 110 -20.15 -9.02 -18.34
N ALA A 111 -20.20 -7.99 -19.19
CA ALA A 111 -21.47 -7.34 -19.55
C ALA A 111 -22.45 -8.31 -20.23
N LYS A 112 -21.96 -9.19 -21.12
CA LYS A 112 -22.79 -10.24 -21.73
C LYS A 112 -23.32 -11.23 -20.69
N TYR A 113 -22.45 -11.67 -19.79
CA TYR A 113 -22.83 -12.57 -18.70
C TYR A 113 -23.86 -11.93 -17.77
N ASP A 114 -23.65 -10.68 -17.36
CA ASP A 114 -24.57 -9.93 -16.50
C ASP A 114 -25.95 -9.79 -17.18
N ASN A 115 -26.00 -9.49 -18.49
CA ASN A 115 -27.26 -9.46 -19.25
C ASN A 115 -27.97 -10.82 -19.29
N LEU A 116 -27.24 -11.92 -19.52
CA LEU A 116 -27.81 -13.27 -19.53
C LEU A 116 -28.36 -13.67 -18.16
N VAL A 117 -27.61 -13.38 -17.09
CA VAL A 117 -28.06 -13.62 -15.71
C VAL A 117 -29.32 -12.82 -15.41
N MET A 118 -29.40 -11.55 -15.81
CA MET A 118 -30.61 -10.73 -15.62
C MET A 118 -31.82 -11.30 -16.36
N ILE A 119 -31.67 -11.76 -17.60
CA ILE A 119 -32.75 -12.42 -18.35
C ILE A 119 -33.21 -13.70 -17.64
N PHE A 120 -32.26 -14.53 -17.20
CA PHE A 120 -32.57 -15.77 -16.47
C PHE A 120 -33.27 -15.49 -15.14
N LEU A 121 -32.84 -14.48 -14.38
CA LEU A 121 -33.47 -14.06 -13.13
C LEU A 121 -34.92 -13.60 -13.36
N VAL A 122 -35.16 -12.76 -14.37
CA VAL A 122 -36.53 -12.32 -14.73
C VAL A 122 -37.41 -13.50 -15.12
N PHE A 123 -36.88 -14.44 -15.91
CA PHE A 123 -37.61 -15.65 -16.31
C PHE A 123 -38.00 -16.52 -15.10
N VAL A 124 -37.04 -16.79 -14.20
CA VAL A 124 -37.29 -17.60 -12.99
C VAL A 124 -38.30 -16.92 -12.06
N VAL A 125 -38.14 -15.61 -11.80
CA VAL A 125 -39.09 -14.84 -10.98
C VAL A 125 -40.49 -14.84 -11.63
N GLY A 126 -40.56 -14.68 -12.95
CA GLY A 126 -41.82 -14.76 -13.71
C GLY A 126 -42.52 -16.12 -13.59
N LEU A 127 -41.77 -17.23 -13.68
CA LEU A 127 -42.32 -18.57 -13.49
C LEU A 127 -42.86 -18.81 -12.07
N VAL A 128 -42.13 -18.34 -11.05
CA VAL A 128 -42.55 -18.47 -9.64
C VAL A 128 -43.79 -17.61 -9.36
N ALA A 129 -43.81 -16.36 -9.79
CA ALA A 129 -44.96 -15.48 -9.65
C ALA A 129 -46.18 -16.01 -10.43
N GLY A 130 -45.97 -16.51 -11.66
CA GLY A 130 -47.03 -17.16 -12.44
C GLY A 130 -47.62 -18.38 -11.74
N LYS A 131 -46.78 -19.25 -11.15
CA LYS A 131 -47.27 -20.36 -10.33
C LYS A 131 -48.04 -19.92 -9.08
N LEU A 132 -47.63 -18.84 -8.43
CA LEU A 132 -48.29 -18.33 -7.23
C LEU A 132 -49.61 -17.60 -7.52
N CYS A 133 -49.75 -16.96 -8.69
CA CYS A 133 -50.97 -16.23 -9.07
C CYS A 133 -52.05 -17.10 -9.75
N PHE A 134 -51.69 -18.26 -10.31
CA PHE A 134 -52.61 -19.18 -10.99
C PHE A 134 -52.97 -20.43 -10.16
N GLN A 135 -52.78 -20.37 -8.85
CA GLN A 135 -53.16 -21.40 -7.87
C GLN A 135 -54.13 -20.81 -6.85
#